data_AF-A0A520H3D5-F1
#
_entry.id   AF-A0A520H3D5-F1
#
_cell.length_a   1.000
_cell.length_b   1.000
_cell.length_c   1.000
_cell.angle_alpha   90.00
_cell.angle_beta   90.00
_cell.angle_gamma   90.00
#
_symmetry.space_group_name_H-M   'P 1'
#
loop_
_entity.id
_entity.type
_entity.pdbx_description
1 polymer ?
#
loop_
_entity_poly.entity_id
_entity_poly.type
_entity_poly.pdbx_seq_one_letter_code
_entity_poly.pdbx_strand_id
1 'polypeptide(L)'
;ALEFHSDSISLDKSSKNVVFEPFIGVGPRSFFNLFSTNLGSGYPVARKTEHGQTIDWKETDAKLRTQMLPCSYMERETIAAALLSRYIEEN
;
A
#
# COMPACT_ATOMS: atom_id res chain seq x y z
N ALA A 1 3.41 11.58 13.99
CA ALA A 1 4.44 11.65 12.92
C ALA A 1 5.51 12.67 13.28
N LEU A 2 5.18 13.96 13.35
CA LEU A 2 6.12 15.01 13.77
C LEU A 2 6.78 14.75 15.13
N GLU A 3 6.03 14.24 16.11
CA GLU A 3 6.58 13.89 17.43
C GLU A 3 7.63 12.76 17.35
N PHE A 4 7.39 11.74 16.53
CA PHE A 4 8.24 10.53 16.46
C PHE A 4 9.39 10.64 15.45
N HIS A 5 9.35 11.61 14.54
CA HIS A 5 10.29 11.74 13.41
C HIS A 5 10.74 13.20 13.19
N SER A 6 10.75 14.02 14.25
CA SER A 6 11.10 15.45 14.18
C SER A 6 12.50 15.72 13.61
N ASP A 7 13.40 14.75 13.70
CA ASP A 7 14.75 14.76 13.15
C ASP A 7 14.79 14.59 11.63
N SER A 8 13.77 13.94 11.05
CA SER A 8 13.77 13.49 9.65
C SER A 8 12.70 14.15 8.78
N ILE A 9 11.61 14.66 9.37
CA ILE A 9 10.48 15.28 8.64
C ILE A 9 10.17 16.71 9.10
N SER A 10 9.56 17.50 8.23
CA SER A 10 9.14 18.89 8.51
C SER A 10 7.87 19.25 7.75
N LEU A 11 7.09 20.21 8.27
CA LEU A 11 5.97 20.83 7.53
C LEU A 11 6.43 21.99 6.64
N ASP A 12 7.63 22.52 6.90
CA ASP A 12 8.19 23.64 6.15
C ASP A 12 8.98 23.17 4.93
N LYS A 13 8.57 23.67 3.76
CA LYS A 13 9.20 23.41 2.47
C LYS A 13 10.61 23.99 2.35
N SER A 14 11.00 24.91 3.24
CA SER A 14 12.35 25.49 3.25
C SER A 14 13.38 24.66 4.02
N SER A 15 12.94 23.64 4.75
CA SER A 15 13.82 22.80 5.56
C SER A 15 14.60 21.78 4.71
N LYS A 16 15.75 21.32 5.22
CA LYS A 16 16.51 20.21 4.61
C LYS A 16 15.87 18.84 4.83
N ASN A 17 14.84 18.76 5.66
CA ASN A 17 14.15 17.53 6.02
C ASN A 17 13.09 17.19 4.96
N VAL A 18 12.63 15.94 4.97
CA VAL A 18 11.56 15.53 4.05
C VAL A 18 10.28 16.28 4.42
N VAL A 19 9.71 16.98 3.45
CA VAL A 19 8.43 17.68 3.63
C VAL A 19 7.33 16.66 3.81
N PHE A 20 6.69 16.67 4.98
CA PHE A 20 5.60 15.78 5.32
C PHE A 20 4.27 16.49 5.09
N GLU A 21 3.48 16.00 4.15
CA GLU A 21 2.14 16.49 3.88
C GLU A 21 1.11 15.42 4.33
N PRO A 22 0.18 15.73 5.25
CA PRO A 22 -0.79 14.75 5.71
C PRO A 22 -1.70 14.31 4.56
N PHE A 23 -1.85 13.00 4.41
CA PHE A 23 -2.73 12.42 3.40
C PHE A 23 -4.20 12.62 3.83
N ILE A 24 -4.93 13.45 3.10
CA ILE A 24 -6.37 13.63 3.29
C ILE A 24 -7.11 12.78 2.23
N GLY A 25 -8.10 12.01 2.66
CA GLY A 25 -8.93 11.19 1.75
C GLY A 25 -8.40 9.78 1.47
N VAL A 26 -7.29 9.35 2.07
CA VAL A 26 -6.84 7.96 2.00
C VAL A 26 -7.55 7.16 3.09
N GLY A 27 -8.46 6.27 2.69
CA GLY A 27 -9.14 5.38 3.63
C GLY A 27 -8.13 4.52 4.42
N PRO A 28 -8.44 4.11 5.67
CA PRO A 28 -7.50 3.36 6.52
C PRO A 28 -6.92 2.10 5.85
N ARG A 29 -7.70 1.44 5.01
CA ARG A 29 -7.24 0.26 4.25
C ARG A 29 -6.20 0.60 3.18
N SER A 30 -6.33 1.74 2.53
CA SER A 30 -5.35 2.20 1.52
C SER A 30 -4.04 2.65 2.16
N PHE A 31 -4.09 3.15 3.40
CA PHE A 31 -2.88 3.50 4.16
C PHE A 31 -1.95 2.30 4.34
N PHE A 32 -2.48 1.13 4.73
CA PHE A 32 -1.65 -0.07 4.89
C PHE A 32 -1.00 -0.52 3.59
N ASN A 33 -1.71 -0.44 2.46
CA ASN A 33 -1.16 -0.82 1.16
C ASN A 33 0.03 0.06 0.74
N LEU A 34 0.00 1.36 1.09
CA LEU A 34 1.03 2.31 0.70
C LEU A 34 2.21 2.32 1.68
N PHE A 35 1.96 2.22 2.99
CA PHE A 35 2.97 2.52 4.01
C PHE A 35 3.37 1.34 4.89
N SER A 36 2.59 0.25 4.96
CA SER A 36 2.99 -0.93 5.73
C SER A 36 3.88 -1.83 4.87
N THR A 37 4.88 -2.47 5.47
CA THR A 37 5.70 -3.50 4.81
C THR A 37 5.09 -4.90 4.87
N ASN A 38 4.10 -5.16 5.73
CA ASN A 38 3.59 -6.51 6.01
C ASN A 38 2.07 -6.65 6.15
N LEU A 39 1.30 -5.55 6.30
CA LEU A 39 -0.15 -5.60 6.55
C LEU A 39 -1.02 -5.23 5.32
N GLY A 40 -0.40 -4.92 4.19
CA GLY A 40 -1.10 -4.58 2.93
C GLY A 40 -1.52 -5.79 2.10
N SER A 41 -2.17 -5.56 0.95
CA SER A 41 -2.60 -6.59 -0.01
C SER A 41 -1.49 -7.15 -0.90
N GLY A 42 -0.26 -6.64 -0.76
CA GLY A 42 0.92 -7.13 -1.47
C GLY A 42 1.76 -8.06 -0.60
N TYR A 43 2.83 -8.63 -1.16
CA TYR A 43 3.74 -9.49 -0.40
C TYR A 43 4.50 -8.68 0.69
N PRO A 44 4.91 -9.34 1.80
CA PRO A 44 5.74 -8.71 2.81
C PRO A 44 7.10 -8.27 2.27
N VAL A 45 7.52 -7.04 2.58
CA VAL A 45 8.80 -6.49 2.14
C VAL A 45 9.84 -6.65 3.24
N ALA A 46 10.83 -7.50 3.01
CA ALA A 46 12.05 -7.52 3.81
C ALA A 46 12.93 -6.33 3.40
N ARG A 47 13.46 -5.59 4.39
CA ARG A 47 14.41 -4.48 4.17
C ARG A 47 15.78 -4.73 4.76
N LYS A 48 15.91 -5.81 5.53
CA LYS A 48 17.13 -6.22 6.19
C LYS A 48 17.37 -7.71 6.00
N THR A 49 18.64 -8.10 5.96
CA THR A 49 19.09 -9.49 6.04
C THR A 49 18.73 -10.09 7.40
N GLU A 50 18.85 -11.41 7.54
CA GLU A 50 18.64 -12.09 8.82
C GLU A 50 19.61 -11.60 9.92
N HIS A 51 20.79 -11.09 9.53
CA HIS A 51 21.76 -10.50 10.45
C HIS A 51 21.58 -8.98 10.64
N GLY A 52 20.53 -8.38 10.08
CA GLY A 52 20.13 -6.99 10.33
C GLY A 52 20.78 -5.94 9.43
N GLN A 53 21.56 -6.32 8.43
CA GLN A 53 22.12 -5.38 7.45
C GLN A 53 21.07 -4.96 6.43
N THR A 54 21.19 -3.74 5.89
CA THR A 54 20.32 -3.25 4.80
C THR A 54 20.47 -4.13 3.56
N ILE A 55 19.34 -4.46 2.92
CA ILE A 55 19.35 -5.19 1.64
C ILE A 55 19.82 -4.25 0.52
N ASP A 56 20.74 -4.73 -0.32
CA ASP A 56 21.15 -4.05 -1.55
C ASP A 56 20.05 -4.21 -2.61
N TRP A 57 19.23 -3.18 -2.78
CA TRP A 57 18.15 -3.18 -3.75
C TRP A 57 18.63 -2.57 -5.07
N LYS A 58 18.35 -3.28 -6.18
CA LYS A 58 18.63 -2.82 -7.54
C LYS A 58 17.32 -2.70 -8.30
N GLU A 59 17.21 -1.65 -9.12
CA GLU A 59 16.02 -1.39 -9.94
C GLU A 59 15.70 -2.55 -10.89
N THR A 60 16.72 -3.25 -11.40
CA THR A 60 16.55 -4.43 -12.27
C THR A 60 15.87 -5.61 -11.58
N ASP A 61 15.98 -5.70 -10.25
CA ASP A 61 15.39 -6.77 -9.44
C ASP A 61 14.03 -6.35 -8.85
N ALA A 62 13.57 -5.13 -9.16
CA ALA A 62 12.33 -4.59 -8.66
C ALA A 62 11.13 -5.41 -9.17
N LYS A 63 10.26 -5.79 -8.23
CA LYS A 63 9.00 -6.46 -8.52
C LYS A 63 7.85 -5.58 -8.07
N LEU A 64 6.78 -5.58 -8.84
CA LEU A 64 5.57 -4.85 -8.47
C LEU A 64 4.96 -5.50 -7.23
N ARG A 65 4.88 -4.74 -6.14
CA ARG A 65 4.39 -5.24 -4.86
C ARG A 65 2.91 -5.63 -4.87
N THR A 66 2.13 -4.86 -5.61
CA THR A 66 0.68 -5.03 -5.75
C THR A 66 0.37 -5.09 -7.23
N GLN A 67 0.14 -6.29 -7.74
CA GLN A 67 -0.20 -6.48 -9.15
C GLN A 67 -1.62 -5.98 -9.42
N MET A 68 -1.79 -5.29 -10.54
CA MET A 68 -3.12 -4.93 -11.01
C MET A 68 -3.87 -6.21 -11.41
N LEU A 69 -5.13 -6.33 -10.98
CA LEU A 69 -5.97 -7.43 -11.42
C LEU A 69 -6.23 -7.31 -12.94
N PRO A 70 -6.35 -8.43 -13.66
CA PRO A 70 -6.64 -8.42 -15.10
C PRO A 70 -8.11 -8.07 -15.40
N CYS A 71 -8.85 -7.56 -14.41
CA CYS A 71 -10.24 -7.17 -14.51
C CYS A 71 -10.49 -5.82 -13.85
N SER A 72 -11.35 -5.04 -14.48
CA SER A 72 -11.85 -3.75 -14.01
C SER A 72 -12.80 -3.90 -12.81
N TYR A 73 -13.08 -2.79 -12.13
CA TYR A 73 -14.09 -2.80 -11.06
C TYR A 73 -15.49 -3.11 -11.59
N MET A 74 -15.83 -2.66 -12.80
CA MET A 74 -17.12 -2.91 -13.45
C MET A 74 -17.36 -4.40 -13.70
N GLU A 75 -16.35 -5.12 -14.18
CA GLU A 75 -16.44 -6.57 -14.40
C GLU A 75 -16.63 -7.31 -13.08
N ARG A 76 -15.89 -6.91 -12.03
CA ARG A 76 -16.04 -7.51 -10.69
C ARG A 76 -17.42 -7.25 -10.11
N GLU A 77 -17.95 -6.05 -10.27
CA GLU A 77 -19.29 -5.69 -9.80
C GLU A 77 -20.38 -6.47 -10.55
N THR A 78 -20.24 -6.59 -11.87
CA THR A 78 -21.14 -7.41 -12.70
C THR A 78 -21.15 -8.87 -12.25
N ILE A 79 -19.96 -9.46 -12.02
CA ILE A 79 -19.84 -10.85 -11.54
C ILE A 79 -20.48 -10.99 -10.15
N ALA A 80 -20.21 -10.05 -9.23
CA ALA A 80 -20.75 -10.08 -7.89
C ALA A 80 -22.29 -9.97 -7.88
N ALA A 81 -22.85 -9.08 -8.71
CA ALA A 81 -24.28 -8.92 -8.87
C ALA A 81 -24.92 -10.20 -9.42
N ALA A 82 -24.33 -10.83 -10.44
CA ALA A 82 -24.82 -12.07 -11.01
C ALA A 82 -24.80 -13.25 -10.01
N LEU A 83 -23.73 -13.36 -9.20
CA LEU A 83 -23.65 -14.37 -8.14
C LEU A 83 -24.71 -14.17 -7.06
N LEU A 84 -24.94 -12.91 -6.67
CA LEU A 84 -25.97 -12.57 -5.69
C LEU A 84 -27.38 -12.89 -6.20
N SER A 85 -27.71 -12.51 -7.45
CA SER A 85 -29.01 -12.83 -8.05
C SER A 85 -29.27 -14.33 -8.06
N ARG A 86 -28.29 -15.13 -8.48
CA ARG A 86 -28.40 -16.59 -8.46
C ARG A 86 -28.67 -17.13 -7.06
N TYR A 87 -27.93 -16.64 -6.06
CA TYR A 87 -28.12 -17.05 -4.67
C TYR A 87 -29.53 -16.74 -4.16
N ILE A 88 -30.10 -15.59 -4.54
CA ILE A 88 -31.47 -15.18 -4.20
C ILE A 88 -32.51 -16.03 -4.93
N GLU A 89 -32.25 -16.50 -6.15
CA GLU A 89 -33.18 -17.36 -6.90
C GLU A 89 -33.18 -18.81 -6.38
N GLU A 90 -32.08 -19.26 -5.80
CA GLU A 90 -31.91 -20.62 -5.25
C GLU A 90 -32.38 -20.77 -3.79
N ASN A 91 -32.68 -19.68 -3.07
CA ASN A 91 -33.16 -19.65 -1.67
C ASN A 91 -34.50 -18.94 -1.53
#